data_AF-A0A940NUZ1-F1
#
_entry.id   AF-A0A940NUZ1-F1
#
_cell.length_a   1.000
_cell.length_b   1.000
_cell.length_c   1.000
_cell.angle_alpha   90.00
_cell.angle_beta   90.00
_cell.angle_gamma   90.00
#
_symmetry.space_group_name_H-M   'P 1'
#
loop_
_entity.id
_entity.type
_entity.pdbx_description
1 polymer ?
#
loop_
_entity_poly.entity_id
_entity_poly.type
_entity_poly.pdbx_seq_one_letter_code
_entity_poly.pdbx_strand_id
1 'polypeptide(L)'
;MARPFRKKEAKKLIAEHRHLLSQLDAVTAELQTCRSNIKLFSDQLAEQNVTAILRNIPVEEINNREKRAFRVKTLRESGYQTVADIVPVSAQALAAVNGISGEAAEEIKRITGEMAAQAALGCKIRISTDNQTPESSALVSAICRFRQLRPHADAAGQLADASRREITEALAALESVKGNLKWLFAAQDKRQKGMEAFCRLTDLKIGTYGAEAASLLAEYQGVQKYTEPEAWNDFAEHSISYFNVLEEINPGLLGNDDALYGLPEELAREIQG
;
A
#
# COMPACT_ATOMS: atom_id res chain seq x y z
N MET A 1 -10.94 -10.51 -52.42
CA MET A 1 -9.79 -10.69 -51.51
C MET A 1 -10.02 -11.92 -50.64
N ALA A 2 -9.06 -12.86 -50.65
CA ALA A 2 -9.12 -14.06 -49.81
C ALA A 2 -8.78 -13.71 -48.35
N ARG A 3 -9.43 -14.37 -47.39
CA ARG A 3 -9.21 -14.15 -45.95
C ARG A 3 -7.90 -14.83 -45.53
N PRO A 4 -6.91 -14.11 -44.96
CA PRO A 4 -5.59 -14.68 -44.66
C PRO A 4 -5.54 -15.48 -43.34
N PHE A 5 -6.63 -15.49 -42.56
CA PHE A 5 -6.69 -16.17 -41.26
C PHE A 5 -8.02 -16.89 -41.05
N ARG A 6 -7.99 -17.98 -40.28
CA ARG A 6 -9.21 -18.67 -39.83
C ARG A 6 -9.85 -17.93 -38.65
N LYS A 7 -11.16 -18.11 -38.46
CA LYS A 7 -11.90 -17.56 -37.29
C LYS A 7 -11.26 -17.98 -35.96
N LYS A 8 -10.75 -19.22 -35.87
CA LYS A 8 -10.11 -19.74 -34.66
C LYS A 8 -8.79 -19.03 -34.35
N GLU A 9 -7.97 -18.77 -35.37
CA GLU A 9 -6.69 -18.05 -35.25
C GLU A 9 -6.90 -16.61 -34.79
N ALA A 10 -7.80 -15.87 -35.44
CA ALA A 10 -8.13 -14.50 -35.02
C ALA A 10 -8.66 -14.45 -33.58
N LYS A 11 -9.53 -15.39 -33.19
CA LYS A 11 -10.01 -15.48 -31.79
C LYS A 11 -8.89 -15.75 -30.80
N LYS A 12 -7.97 -16.67 -31.13
CA LYS A 12 -6.82 -17.00 -30.28
C LYS A 12 -5.92 -15.79 -30.10
N LEU A 13 -5.56 -15.12 -31.19
CA LEU A 13 -4.69 -13.94 -31.18
C LEU A 13 -5.29 -12.79 -30.35
N ILE A 14 -6.60 -12.54 -30.50
CA ILE A 14 -7.31 -11.56 -29.66
C ILE A 14 -7.24 -11.91 -28.17
N ALA A 15 -7.46 -13.18 -27.83
CA ALA A 15 -7.44 -13.63 -26.44
C ALA A 15 -6.04 -13.52 -25.83
N GLU A 16 -5.00 -13.88 -26.57
CA GLU A 16 -3.60 -13.79 -26.13
C GLU A 16 -3.19 -12.34 -25.84
N HIS A 17 -3.49 -11.39 -26.74
CA HIS A 17 -3.18 -9.97 -26.51
C HIS A 17 -3.94 -9.37 -25.33
N ARG A 18 -5.23 -9.70 -25.18
CA ARG A 18 -6.01 -9.27 -24.01
C ARG A 18 -5.47 -9.84 -22.71
N HIS A 19 -5.09 -11.12 -22.72
CA HIS A 19 -4.50 -11.76 -21.56
C HIS A 19 -3.18 -11.11 -21.19
N LEU A 20 -2.31 -10.84 -22.17
CA LEU A 20 -1.02 -10.21 -21.94
C LEU A 20 -1.16 -8.81 -21.35
N LEU A 21 -2.01 -7.95 -21.94
CA LEU A 21 -2.30 -6.62 -21.38
C LEU A 21 -2.86 -6.72 -19.96
N SER A 22 -3.78 -7.65 -19.72
CA SER A 22 -4.35 -7.87 -18.38
C SER A 22 -3.30 -8.35 -17.37
N GLN A 23 -2.30 -9.13 -17.79
CA GLN A 23 -1.21 -9.56 -16.92
C GLN A 23 -0.30 -8.38 -16.58
N LEU A 24 0.06 -7.54 -17.55
CA LEU A 24 0.85 -6.33 -17.31
C LEU A 24 0.10 -5.37 -16.35
N ASP A 25 -1.19 -5.15 -16.58
CA ASP A 25 -2.05 -4.32 -15.72
C ASP A 25 -2.14 -4.88 -14.30
N ALA A 26 -2.16 -6.21 -14.15
CA ALA A 26 -2.20 -6.86 -12.85
C ALA A 26 -0.91 -6.63 -12.03
N VAL A 27 0.27 -6.63 -12.67
CA VAL A 27 1.55 -6.31 -12.00
C VAL A 27 1.52 -4.89 -11.44
N THR A 28 1.06 -3.92 -12.24
CA THR A 28 0.95 -2.52 -11.80
C THR A 28 -0.09 -2.35 -10.69
N ALA A 29 -1.24 -3.04 -10.78
CA ALA A 29 -2.27 -3.01 -9.74
C ALA A 29 -1.80 -3.63 -8.41
N GLU A 30 -0.96 -4.66 -8.48
CA GLU A 30 -0.38 -5.27 -7.29
C GLU A 30 0.55 -4.32 -6.54
N LEU A 31 1.33 -3.47 -7.25
CA LEU A 31 2.14 -2.45 -6.60
C LEU A 31 1.29 -1.48 -5.76
N GLN A 32 0.09 -1.11 -6.23
CA GLN A 32 -0.85 -0.28 -5.47
C GLN A 32 -1.41 -1.01 -4.24
N THR A 33 -1.60 -2.32 -4.35
CA THR A 33 -1.98 -3.17 -3.20
C THR A 33 -0.86 -3.19 -2.16
N CYS A 34 0.40 -3.36 -2.58
CA CYS A 34 1.55 -3.27 -1.69
C CYS A 34 1.64 -1.91 -1.00
N ARG A 35 1.44 -0.81 -1.74
CA ARG A 35 1.42 0.55 -1.17
C ARG A 35 0.35 0.70 -0.08
N SER A 36 -0.86 0.18 -0.36
CA SER A 36 -1.98 0.21 0.59
C SER A 36 -1.68 -0.62 1.84
N ASN A 37 -1.07 -1.79 1.68
CA ASN A 37 -0.66 -2.66 2.80
C ASN A 37 0.42 -1.99 3.67
N ILE A 38 1.42 -1.33 3.07
CA ILE A 38 2.45 -0.59 3.82
C ILE A 38 1.80 0.51 4.64
N LYS A 39 0.87 1.27 4.06
CA LYS A 39 0.13 2.30 4.80
C LYS A 39 -0.64 1.69 5.97
N LEU A 40 -1.41 0.62 5.72
CA LEU A 40 -2.19 -0.05 6.74
C LEU A 40 -1.32 -0.57 7.90
N PHE A 41 -0.24 -1.31 7.60
CA PHE A 41 0.61 -1.90 8.63
C PHE A 41 1.42 -0.86 9.39
N SER A 42 1.82 0.24 8.73
CA SER A 42 2.49 1.34 9.42
C SER A 42 1.54 2.14 10.32
N ASP A 43 0.31 2.41 9.88
CA ASP A 43 -0.73 3.02 10.73
C ASP A 43 -0.99 2.13 11.96
N GLN A 44 -1.17 0.82 11.76
CA GLN A 44 -1.39 -0.14 12.85
C GLN A 44 -0.22 -0.16 13.84
N LEU A 45 1.01 -0.19 13.36
CA LEU A 45 2.19 -0.18 14.23
C LEU A 45 2.31 1.13 15.01
N ALA A 46 1.99 2.27 14.38
CA ALA A 46 1.95 3.56 15.06
C ALA A 46 0.86 3.60 16.15
N GLU A 47 -0.35 3.14 15.84
CA GLU A 47 -1.46 3.05 16.80
C GLU A 47 -1.12 2.14 17.99
N GLN A 48 -0.45 1.02 17.75
CA GLN A 48 0.03 0.13 18.80
C GLN A 48 1.06 0.80 19.71
N ASN A 49 2.01 1.53 19.14
CA ASN A 49 3.00 2.26 19.93
C ASN A 49 2.33 3.36 20.77
N VAL A 50 1.36 4.10 20.21
CA VAL A 50 0.54 5.07 20.96
C VAL A 50 -0.22 4.38 22.09
N THR A 51 -0.87 3.25 21.80
CA THR A 51 -1.59 2.47 22.80
C THR A 51 -0.67 1.99 23.91
N ALA A 52 0.55 1.56 23.60
CA ALA A 52 1.55 1.14 24.57
C ALA A 52 1.97 2.29 25.50
N ILE A 53 2.10 3.52 24.97
CA ILE A 53 2.34 4.72 25.78
C ILE A 53 1.14 4.97 26.71
N LEU A 54 -0.07 4.99 26.17
CA LEU A 54 -1.29 5.30 26.92
C LEU A 54 -1.62 4.25 27.99
N ARG A 55 -1.21 2.98 27.82
CA ARG A 55 -1.32 1.92 28.84
C ARG A 55 -0.50 2.22 30.09
N ASN A 56 0.55 3.03 29.97
CA ASN A 56 1.36 3.45 31.12
C ASN A 56 0.82 4.71 31.82
N ILE A 57 -0.30 5.27 31.32
CA ILE A 57 -0.93 6.46 31.89
C ILE A 57 -2.19 6.04 32.66
N PRO A 58 -2.20 6.16 34.00
CA PRO A 58 -3.38 5.85 34.81
C PRO A 58 -4.58 6.75 34.47
N VAL A 59 -5.79 6.24 34.64
CA VAL A 59 -7.04 6.99 34.41
C VAL A 59 -7.13 8.27 35.26
N GLU A 60 -6.42 8.34 36.39
CA GLU A 60 -6.34 9.50 37.26
C GLU A 60 -5.75 10.74 36.57
N GLU A 61 -4.88 10.54 35.57
CA GLU A 61 -4.23 11.64 34.87
C GLU A 61 -5.18 12.52 34.07
N ILE A 62 -6.40 12.04 33.80
CA ILE A 62 -7.47 12.83 33.19
C ILE A 62 -7.80 14.05 34.07
N ASN A 63 -7.81 13.87 35.40
CA ASN A 63 -8.09 14.97 36.34
C ASN A 63 -6.91 15.96 36.45
N ASN A 64 -5.68 15.48 36.32
CA ASN A 64 -4.47 16.28 36.49
C ASN A 64 -4.28 17.29 35.35
N ARG A 65 -4.72 16.97 34.13
CA ARG A 65 -4.59 17.86 32.97
C ARG A 65 -5.49 19.10 33.03
N GLU A 66 -6.73 18.96 33.49
CA GLU A 66 -7.75 20.02 33.40
C GLU A 66 -8.16 20.59 34.76
N LYS A 67 -7.51 20.17 35.86
CA LYS A 67 -7.88 20.53 37.25
C LYS A 67 -9.36 20.30 37.56
N ARG A 68 -9.99 19.34 36.88
CA ARG A 68 -11.38 18.91 37.09
C ARG A 68 -11.41 17.66 37.96
N ALA A 69 -12.49 17.50 38.72
CA ALA A 69 -12.67 16.36 39.62
C ALA A 69 -13.66 15.34 39.03
N PHE A 70 -13.30 14.69 37.93
CA PHE A 70 -14.09 13.55 37.45
C PHE A 70 -14.00 12.39 38.44
N ARG A 71 -15.06 11.57 38.49
CA ARG A 71 -15.12 10.36 39.33
C ARG A 71 -14.29 9.21 38.74
N VAL A 72 -12.98 9.43 38.59
CA VAL A 72 -12.02 8.45 38.03
C VAL A 72 -11.99 7.12 38.79
N LYS A 73 -12.31 7.14 40.10
CA LYS A 73 -12.49 5.90 40.89
C LYS A 73 -13.60 5.01 40.33
N THR A 74 -14.72 5.58 39.91
CA THR A 74 -15.85 4.84 39.32
C THR A 74 -15.49 4.27 37.95
N LEU A 75 -14.74 5.01 37.13
CA LEU A 75 -14.19 4.49 35.87
C LEU A 75 -13.29 3.28 36.12
N ARG A 76 -12.40 3.38 37.12
CA ARG A 76 -11.49 2.30 37.51
C ARG A 76 -12.22 1.06 38.00
N GLU A 77 -13.22 1.22 38.87
CA GLU A 77 -14.08 0.14 39.36
C GLU A 77 -14.90 -0.51 38.23
N SER A 78 -15.13 0.21 37.13
CA SER A 78 -15.79 -0.29 35.92
C SER A 78 -14.83 -0.94 34.92
N GLY A 79 -13.55 -1.10 35.26
CA GLY A 79 -12.54 -1.78 34.45
C GLY A 79 -11.63 -0.87 33.62
N TYR A 80 -11.85 0.46 33.63
CA TYR A 80 -11.00 1.42 32.91
C TYR A 80 -9.82 1.86 33.79
N GLN A 81 -8.71 1.13 33.71
CA GLN A 81 -7.53 1.37 34.58
C GLN A 81 -6.63 2.47 34.03
N THR A 82 -6.53 2.57 32.71
CA THR A 82 -5.57 3.41 31.99
C THR A 82 -6.27 4.27 30.94
N VAL A 83 -5.57 5.27 30.42
CA VAL A 83 -6.10 6.09 29.30
C VAL A 83 -6.34 5.24 28.06
N ALA A 84 -5.51 4.21 27.81
CA ALA A 84 -5.70 3.28 26.70
C ALA A 84 -7.03 2.53 26.76
N ASP A 85 -7.58 2.28 27.96
CA ASP A 85 -8.85 1.59 28.13
C ASP A 85 -10.05 2.48 27.78
N ILE A 86 -9.87 3.82 27.76
CA ILE A 86 -10.94 4.81 27.56
C ILE A 86 -10.98 5.35 26.13
N VAL A 87 -9.82 5.49 25.49
CA VAL A 87 -9.72 6.01 24.12
C VAL A 87 -10.62 5.28 23.09
N PRO A 88 -10.78 3.95 23.10
CA PRO A 88 -11.67 3.28 22.14
C PRO A 88 -13.16 3.31 22.54
N VAL A 89 -13.49 3.71 23.78
CA VAL A 89 -14.85 3.65 24.33
C VAL A 89 -15.67 4.85 23.87
N SER A 90 -16.95 4.69 23.54
CA SER A 90 -17.80 5.84 23.17
C SER A 90 -18.22 6.67 24.39
N ALA A 91 -18.53 7.95 24.19
CA ALA A 91 -19.08 8.80 25.26
C ALA A 91 -20.37 8.21 25.85
N GLN A 92 -21.22 7.62 25.01
CA GLN A 92 -22.45 6.94 25.46
C GLN A 92 -22.15 5.76 26.39
N ALA A 93 -21.15 4.94 26.09
CA ALA A 93 -20.76 3.82 26.95
C ALA A 93 -20.16 4.31 28.27
N LEU A 94 -19.39 5.40 28.25
CA LEU A 94 -18.89 6.03 29.48
C LEU A 94 -20.02 6.61 30.33
N ALA A 95 -21.05 7.21 29.72
CA ALA A 95 -22.21 7.75 30.43
C ALA A 95 -23.11 6.67 31.06
N ALA A 96 -22.99 5.41 30.61
CA ALA A 96 -23.68 4.28 31.22
C ALA A 96 -23.04 3.85 32.56
N VAL A 97 -21.82 4.30 32.85
CA VAL A 97 -21.16 4.08 34.14
C VAL A 97 -21.86 4.90 35.22
N ASN A 98 -22.33 4.24 36.28
CA ASN A 98 -23.11 4.89 37.34
C ASN A 98 -22.32 6.01 38.02
N GLY A 99 -22.78 7.26 37.88
CA GLY A 99 -22.14 8.43 38.44
C GLY A 99 -21.33 9.27 37.44
N ILE A 100 -21.38 8.92 36.15
CA ILE A 100 -20.84 9.73 35.05
C ILE A 100 -22.02 10.33 34.27
N SER A 101 -22.10 11.65 34.21
CA SER A 101 -23.09 12.34 33.38
C SER A 101 -22.70 12.30 31.90
N GLY A 102 -23.65 12.51 30.99
CA GLY A 102 -23.37 12.63 29.56
C GLY A 102 -22.33 13.72 29.26
N GLU A 103 -22.44 14.88 29.90
CA GLU A 103 -21.46 15.97 29.76
C GLU A 103 -20.06 15.57 30.26
N ALA A 104 -19.97 14.87 31.39
CA ALA A 104 -18.69 14.37 31.88
C ALA A 104 -18.08 13.33 30.94
N ALA A 105 -18.90 12.46 30.35
CA ALA A 105 -18.47 11.47 29.37
C ALA A 105 -17.89 12.12 28.09
N GLU A 106 -18.58 13.11 27.53
CA GLU A 106 -18.08 13.86 26.36
C GLU A 106 -16.74 14.55 26.68
N GLU A 107 -16.63 15.17 27.85
CA GLU A 107 -15.40 15.84 28.25
C GLU A 107 -14.24 14.87 28.51
N ILE A 108 -14.51 13.71 29.13
CA ILE A 108 -13.52 12.64 29.28
C ILE A 108 -13.04 12.16 27.90
N LYS A 109 -13.94 12.03 26.92
CA LYS A 109 -13.56 11.67 25.54
C LYS A 109 -12.67 12.73 24.90
N ARG A 110 -13.00 14.01 25.06
CA ARG A 110 -12.17 15.11 24.56
C ARG A 110 -10.76 15.04 25.14
N ILE A 111 -10.63 14.99 26.47
CA ILE A 111 -9.34 14.96 27.17
C ILE A 111 -8.51 13.74 26.77
N THR A 112 -9.11 12.55 26.77
CA THR A 112 -8.39 11.31 26.41
C THR A 112 -8.01 11.27 24.92
N GLY A 113 -8.83 11.86 24.05
CA GLY A 113 -8.50 12.07 22.64
C GLY A 113 -7.31 13.01 22.45
N GLU A 114 -7.25 14.12 23.19
CA GLU A 114 -6.10 15.03 23.19
C GLU A 114 -4.83 14.38 23.73
N MET A 115 -4.96 13.55 24.77
CA MET A 115 -3.84 12.76 25.29
C MET A 115 -3.31 11.77 24.24
N ALA A 116 -4.22 11.09 23.52
CA ALA A 116 -3.85 10.19 22.43
C ALA A 116 -3.17 10.92 21.28
N ALA A 117 -3.71 12.08 20.86
CA ALA A 117 -3.11 12.91 19.83
C ALA A 117 -1.70 13.40 20.22
N GLN A 118 -1.51 13.82 21.48
CA GLN A 118 -0.20 14.21 21.99
C GLN A 118 0.78 13.04 22.06
N ALA A 119 0.32 11.85 22.47
CA ALA A 119 1.13 10.64 22.44
C ALA A 119 1.55 10.27 21.00
N ALA A 120 0.67 10.43 20.02
CA ALA A 120 0.95 10.19 18.61
C ALA A 120 2.04 11.12 18.05
N LEU A 121 2.03 12.41 18.40
CA LEU A 121 3.06 13.37 17.95
C LEU A 121 4.48 12.99 18.38
N GLY A 122 4.64 12.39 19.56
CA GLY A 122 5.94 11.91 20.06
C GLY A 122 6.30 10.49 19.62
N CYS A 123 5.40 9.80 18.92
CA CYS A 123 5.55 8.39 18.61
C CYS A 123 6.28 8.20 17.28
N LYS A 124 7.44 7.55 17.33
CA LYS A 124 8.22 7.17 16.14
C LYS A 124 8.16 5.67 15.94
N ILE A 125 7.92 5.22 14.72
CA ILE A 125 8.12 3.82 14.36
C ILE A 125 9.62 3.52 14.42
N ARG A 126 9.97 2.50 15.20
CA ARG A 126 11.31 1.91 15.24
C ARG A 126 11.21 0.47 14.80
N ILE A 127 11.89 0.13 13.71
CA ILE A 127 12.03 -1.24 13.23
C ILE A 127 13.41 -1.71 13.67
N SER A 128 13.48 -2.81 14.43
CA SER A 128 14.74 -3.39 14.92
C SER A 128 14.84 -4.85 14.49
N THR A 129 16.02 -5.25 14.03
CA THR A 129 16.34 -6.64 13.72
C THR A 129 16.33 -7.54 14.96
N ASP A 130 16.58 -6.96 16.13
CA ASP A 130 16.69 -7.68 17.42
C ASP A 130 15.32 -7.94 18.07
N ASN A 131 14.25 -7.29 17.59
CA ASN A 131 12.91 -7.44 18.13
C ASN A 131 11.87 -7.47 17.01
N GLN A 132 11.69 -8.65 16.42
CA GLN A 132 10.75 -8.90 15.33
C GLN A 132 9.37 -9.27 15.89
N THR A 133 8.51 -8.27 16.09
CA THR A 133 7.09 -8.51 16.42
C THR A 133 6.32 -8.87 15.15
N PRO A 134 5.17 -9.58 15.24
CA PRO A 134 4.33 -9.88 14.09
C PRO A 134 3.96 -8.66 13.23
N GLU A 135 3.74 -7.51 13.86
CA GLU A 135 3.39 -6.26 13.17
C GLU A 135 4.58 -5.62 12.46
N SER A 136 5.75 -5.62 13.11
CA SER A 136 6.98 -5.18 12.46
C SER A 136 7.36 -6.11 11.29
N SER A 137 7.18 -7.43 11.44
CA SER A 137 7.37 -8.42 10.38
C SER A 137 6.42 -8.21 9.20
N ALA A 138 5.14 -7.90 9.47
CA ALA A 138 4.17 -7.59 8.43
C ALA A 138 4.56 -6.34 7.63
N LEU A 139 4.99 -5.27 8.32
CA LEU A 139 5.45 -4.03 7.69
C LEU A 139 6.73 -4.25 6.87
N VAL A 140 7.73 -4.92 7.45
CA VAL A 140 9.01 -5.24 6.76
C VAL A 140 8.74 -6.10 5.52
N SER A 141 7.92 -7.14 5.64
CA SER A 141 7.56 -7.99 4.50
C SER A 141 6.84 -7.20 3.38
N ALA A 142 5.93 -6.30 3.75
CA ALA A 142 5.22 -5.46 2.78
C ALA A 142 6.16 -4.48 2.05
N ILE A 143 7.07 -3.83 2.78
CA ILE A 143 8.07 -2.91 2.20
C ILE A 143 9.05 -3.68 1.30
N CYS A 144 9.53 -4.84 1.73
CA CYS A 144 10.38 -5.71 0.92
C CYS A 144 9.70 -6.05 -0.40
N ARG A 145 8.47 -6.57 -0.34
CA ARG A 145 7.69 -6.92 -1.54
C ARG A 145 7.50 -5.71 -2.46
N PHE A 146 7.16 -4.54 -1.91
CA PHE A 146 7.01 -3.32 -2.70
C PHE A 146 8.30 -2.95 -3.44
N ARG A 147 9.45 -2.98 -2.74
CA ARG A 147 10.76 -2.67 -3.34
C ARG A 147 11.12 -3.61 -4.48
N GLN A 148 10.90 -4.91 -4.29
CA GLN A 148 11.19 -5.92 -5.32
C GLN A 148 10.21 -5.83 -6.50
N LEU A 149 8.94 -5.50 -6.25
CA LEU A 149 7.91 -5.41 -7.29
C LEU A 149 7.99 -4.12 -8.12
N ARG A 150 8.41 -3.01 -7.52
CA ARG A 150 8.46 -1.68 -8.16
C ARG A 150 9.09 -1.66 -9.56
N PRO A 151 10.33 -2.16 -9.79
CA PRO A 151 10.93 -2.11 -11.12
C PRO A 151 10.13 -2.89 -12.16
N HIS A 152 9.51 -4.01 -11.79
CA HIS A 152 8.68 -4.80 -12.70
C HIS A 152 7.34 -4.12 -13.00
N ALA A 153 6.72 -3.50 -11.99
CA ALA A 153 5.48 -2.74 -12.16
C ALA A 153 5.67 -1.48 -13.02
N ASP A 154 6.80 -0.78 -12.85
CA ASP A 154 7.17 0.38 -13.66
C ASP A 154 7.41 -0.05 -15.11
N ALA A 155 8.19 -1.11 -15.33
CA ALA A 155 8.44 -1.65 -16.67
C ALA A 155 7.16 -2.19 -17.33
N ALA A 156 6.28 -2.85 -16.57
CA ALA A 156 4.99 -3.37 -17.07
C ALA A 156 4.07 -2.22 -17.51
N GLY A 157 3.98 -1.17 -16.70
CA GLY A 157 3.21 0.03 -17.02
C GLY A 157 3.72 0.71 -18.28
N GLN A 158 5.04 0.94 -18.38
CA GLN A 158 5.66 1.54 -19.56
C GLN A 158 5.42 0.71 -20.83
N LEU A 159 5.62 -0.61 -20.75
CA LEU A 159 5.42 -1.51 -21.89
C LEU A 159 3.96 -1.54 -22.35
N ALA A 160 3.03 -1.61 -21.40
CA ALA A 160 1.61 -1.59 -21.67
C ALA A 160 1.22 -0.26 -22.30
N ASP A 161 1.59 0.89 -21.72
CA ASP A 161 1.22 2.22 -22.21
C ASP A 161 1.79 2.52 -23.60
N ALA A 162 3.04 2.11 -23.87
CA ALA A 162 3.67 2.25 -25.19
C ALA A 162 2.90 1.52 -26.29
N SER A 163 2.27 0.38 -25.97
CA SER A 163 1.65 -0.53 -26.95
C SER A 163 0.11 -0.51 -26.94
N ARG A 164 -0.51 0.04 -25.88
CA ARG A 164 -1.95 -0.12 -25.59
C ARG A 164 -2.85 0.41 -26.68
N ARG A 165 -2.57 1.62 -27.16
CA ARG A 165 -3.40 2.28 -28.18
C ARG A 165 -3.42 1.46 -29.46
N GLU A 166 -2.24 1.10 -29.95
CA GLU A 166 -2.08 0.29 -31.15
C GLU A 166 -2.75 -1.09 -31.02
N ILE A 167 -2.52 -1.80 -29.90
CA ILE A 167 -3.13 -3.10 -29.66
C ILE A 167 -4.66 -2.97 -29.62
N THR A 168 -5.19 -1.96 -28.94
CA THR A 168 -6.64 -1.78 -28.76
C THR A 168 -7.33 -1.44 -30.09
N GLU A 169 -6.74 -0.56 -30.89
CA GLU A 169 -7.21 -0.22 -32.24
C GLU A 169 -7.20 -1.47 -33.16
N ALA A 170 -6.10 -2.23 -33.16
CA ALA A 170 -5.98 -3.45 -33.95
C ALA A 170 -6.93 -4.56 -33.47
N LEU A 171 -7.12 -4.73 -32.16
CA LEU A 171 -8.11 -5.64 -31.61
C LEU A 171 -9.53 -5.29 -32.08
N ALA A 172 -9.92 -4.01 -32.00
CA ALA A 172 -11.25 -3.55 -32.45
C ALA A 172 -11.47 -3.80 -33.95
N ALA A 173 -10.45 -3.48 -34.77
CA ALA A 173 -10.49 -3.73 -36.21
C ALA A 173 -10.64 -5.22 -36.53
N LEU A 174 -9.85 -6.09 -35.88
CA LEU A 174 -9.93 -7.55 -36.08
C LEU A 174 -11.26 -8.13 -35.57
N GLU A 175 -11.80 -7.61 -34.47
CA GLU A 175 -13.10 -8.05 -33.93
C GLU A 175 -14.28 -7.76 -34.86
N SER A 176 -14.19 -6.67 -35.62
CA SER A 176 -15.22 -6.28 -36.57
C SER A 176 -15.36 -7.29 -37.73
N VAL A 177 -14.31 -8.06 -38.03
CA VAL A 177 -14.27 -9.01 -39.16
C VAL A 177 -13.96 -10.47 -38.80
N LYS A 178 -13.79 -10.82 -37.51
CA LYS A 178 -13.39 -12.18 -37.09
C LYS A 178 -14.42 -13.28 -37.40
N GLY A 179 -15.70 -12.94 -37.58
CA GLY A 179 -16.78 -13.91 -37.86
C GLY A 179 -16.91 -14.26 -39.34
N ASN A 180 -17.32 -15.49 -39.66
CA ASN A 180 -17.49 -15.91 -41.07
C ASN A 180 -18.56 -15.08 -41.80
N LEU A 181 -19.72 -14.85 -41.18
CA LEU A 181 -20.77 -13.97 -41.71
C LEU A 181 -20.30 -12.50 -41.71
N LYS A 182 -19.68 -12.03 -40.63
CA LYS A 182 -19.13 -10.67 -40.56
C LYS A 182 -18.14 -10.37 -41.69
N TRP A 183 -17.29 -11.33 -42.04
CA TRP A 183 -16.37 -11.22 -43.17
C TRP A 183 -17.09 -11.12 -44.51
N LEU A 184 -18.07 -12.01 -44.76
CA LEU A 184 -18.82 -12.05 -46.04
C LEU A 184 -19.65 -10.79 -46.29
N PHE A 185 -20.14 -10.13 -45.25
CA PHE A 185 -20.90 -8.88 -45.38
C PHE A 185 -20.09 -7.60 -45.10
N ALA A 186 -18.81 -7.72 -44.73
CA ALA A 186 -17.96 -6.54 -44.54
C ALA A 186 -17.59 -5.90 -45.88
N ALA A 187 -17.62 -4.56 -45.90
CA ALA A 187 -17.08 -3.75 -46.99
C ALA A 187 -15.57 -3.98 -47.16
N GLN A 188 -15.05 -3.67 -48.35
CA GLN A 188 -13.66 -3.94 -48.73
C GLN A 188 -12.66 -3.25 -47.80
N ASP A 189 -12.92 -1.99 -47.43
CA ASP A 189 -12.12 -1.21 -46.49
C ASP A 189 -12.03 -1.87 -45.09
N LYS A 190 -13.16 -2.38 -44.59
CA LYS A 190 -13.21 -3.09 -43.30
C LYS A 190 -12.46 -4.42 -43.34
N ARG A 191 -12.55 -5.16 -44.46
CA ARG A 191 -11.78 -6.39 -44.66
C ARG A 191 -10.28 -6.11 -44.66
N GLN A 192 -9.85 -5.06 -45.36
CA GLN A 192 -8.44 -4.65 -45.42
C GLN A 192 -7.91 -4.26 -44.03
N LYS A 193 -8.61 -3.39 -43.30
CA LYS A 193 -8.25 -3.00 -41.93
C LYS A 193 -8.13 -4.20 -40.99
N GLY A 194 -9.03 -5.18 -41.13
CA GLY A 194 -8.97 -6.40 -40.32
C GLY A 194 -7.82 -7.33 -40.68
N MET A 195 -7.37 -7.34 -41.94
CA MET A 195 -6.16 -8.07 -42.37
C MET A 195 -4.91 -7.42 -41.82
N GLU A 196 -4.79 -6.09 -41.97
CA GLU A 196 -3.69 -5.30 -41.43
C GLU A 196 -3.60 -5.46 -39.91
N ALA A 197 -4.73 -5.41 -39.21
CA ALA A 197 -4.79 -5.65 -37.77
C ALA A 197 -4.33 -7.06 -37.37
N PHE A 198 -4.68 -8.09 -38.15
CA PHE A 198 -4.21 -9.45 -37.87
C PHE A 198 -2.69 -9.57 -38.03
N CYS A 199 -2.14 -9.05 -39.13
CA CYS A 199 -0.70 -9.01 -39.35
C CYS A 199 0.00 -8.23 -38.22
N ARG A 200 -0.50 -7.04 -37.90
CA ARG A 200 0.08 -6.18 -36.87
C ARG A 200 0.10 -6.83 -35.49
N LEU A 201 -1.01 -7.44 -35.06
CA LEU A 201 -1.07 -8.18 -33.81
C LEU A 201 -0.16 -9.42 -33.82
N THR A 202 0.02 -10.06 -34.98
CA THR A 202 0.96 -11.19 -35.10
C THR A 202 2.40 -10.70 -34.94
N ASP A 203 2.76 -9.62 -35.62
CA ASP A 203 4.09 -9.00 -35.56
C ASP A 203 4.42 -8.52 -34.14
N LEU A 204 3.48 -7.85 -33.46
CA LEU A 204 3.65 -7.44 -32.07
C LEU A 204 3.90 -8.62 -31.14
N LYS A 205 3.20 -9.73 -31.37
CA LYS A 205 3.33 -10.93 -30.53
C LYS A 205 4.70 -11.61 -30.69
N ILE A 206 5.23 -11.67 -31.91
CA ILE A 206 6.53 -12.33 -32.18
C ILE A 206 7.72 -11.38 -32.09
N GLY A 207 7.45 -10.07 -32.09
CA GLY A 207 8.44 -9.01 -32.01
C GLY A 207 8.83 -8.65 -30.58
N THR A 208 9.43 -7.46 -30.45
CA THR A 208 10.00 -6.96 -29.19
C THR A 208 8.97 -6.90 -28.06
N TYR A 209 7.78 -6.36 -28.31
CA TYR A 209 6.70 -6.28 -27.32
C TYR A 209 6.39 -7.64 -26.68
N GLY A 210 6.16 -8.68 -27.50
CA GLY A 210 5.85 -10.01 -27.00
C GLY A 210 6.99 -10.65 -26.22
N ALA A 211 8.24 -10.45 -26.67
CA ALA A 211 9.43 -10.97 -25.98
C ALA A 211 9.68 -10.26 -24.64
N GLU A 212 9.60 -8.93 -24.61
CA GLU A 212 9.76 -8.11 -23.40
C GLU A 212 8.67 -8.43 -22.37
N ALA A 213 7.41 -8.52 -22.80
CA ALA A 213 6.31 -8.86 -21.90
C ALA A 213 6.47 -10.27 -21.31
N ALA A 214 6.93 -11.24 -22.11
CA ALA A 214 7.19 -12.60 -21.63
C ALA A 214 8.35 -12.66 -20.61
N SER A 215 9.46 -11.96 -20.88
CA SER A 215 10.60 -11.88 -19.95
C SER A 215 10.18 -11.24 -18.63
N LEU A 216 9.51 -10.08 -18.71
CA LEU A 216 9.07 -9.34 -17.53
C LEU A 216 8.12 -10.17 -16.66
N LEU A 217 7.14 -10.85 -17.26
CA LEU A 217 6.20 -11.67 -16.52
C LEU A 217 6.86 -12.92 -15.89
N ALA A 218 7.91 -13.47 -16.52
CA ALA A 218 8.67 -14.57 -15.94
C ALA A 218 9.50 -14.11 -14.73
N GLU A 219 10.14 -12.94 -14.81
CA GLU A 219 10.88 -12.34 -13.69
C GLU A 219 9.96 -11.99 -12.52
N TYR A 220 8.80 -11.38 -12.81
CA TYR A 220 7.77 -11.06 -11.81
C TYR A 220 7.28 -12.29 -11.04
N GLN A 221 7.16 -13.46 -11.67
CA GLN A 221 6.82 -14.71 -10.97
C GLN A 221 7.87 -15.14 -9.93
N GLY A 222 9.12 -14.71 -10.10
CA GLY A 222 10.19 -14.93 -9.11
C GLY A 222 9.96 -14.11 -7.84
N VAL A 223 9.48 -12.87 -7.96
CA VAL A 223 9.21 -11.95 -6.85
C VAL A 223 8.08 -12.44 -5.93
N GLN A 224 7.19 -13.31 -6.41
CA GLN A 224 6.10 -13.84 -5.58
C GLN A 224 6.56 -14.81 -4.48
N LYS A 225 7.85 -15.15 -4.41
CA LYS A 225 8.38 -16.20 -3.53
C LYS A 225 9.06 -15.69 -2.25
N TYR A 226 9.19 -14.37 -2.06
CA TYR A 226 9.87 -13.82 -0.88
C TYR A 226 9.16 -14.21 0.42
N THR A 227 9.95 -14.71 1.36
CA THR A 227 9.54 -15.11 2.71
C THR A 227 9.87 -14.02 3.73
N GLU A 228 9.24 -14.07 4.90
CA GLU A 228 9.50 -13.13 6.00
C GLU A 228 10.99 -13.11 6.43
N PRO A 229 11.69 -14.24 6.60
CA PRO A 229 13.13 -14.22 6.92
C PRO A 229 13.99 -13.53 5.85
N GLU A 230 13.66 -13.70 4.57
CA GLU A 230 14.36 -13.02 3.48
C GLU A 230 14.11 -11.51 3.52
N ALA A 231 12.88 -11.08 3.88
CA ALA A 231 12.56 -9.67 4.04
C ALA A 231 13.31 -9.01 5.21
N TRP A 232 13.53 -9.74 6.31
CA TRP A 232 14.34 -9.26 7.43
C TRP A 232 15.84 -9.20 7.11
N ASN A 233 16.36 -10.18 6.36
CA ASN A 233 17.75 -10.14 5.88
C ASN A 233 17.96 -8.95 4.93
N ASP A 234 17.06 -8.73 3.99
CA ASP A 234 17.13 -7.57 3.08
C ASP A 234 16.99 -6.24 3.85
N PHE A 235 16.17 -6.19 4.91
CA PHE A 235 16.10 -5.01 5.79
C PHE A 235 17.41 -4.76 6.54
N ALA A 236 18.05 -5.81 7.07
CA ALA A 236 19.32 -5.68 7.78
C ALA A 236 20.42 -5.07 6.89
N GLU A 237 20.44 -5.44 5.60
CA GLU A 237 21.41 -4.93 4.63
C GLU A 237 21.03 -3.56 4.05
N HIS A 238 19.72 -3.27 3.92
CA HIS A 238 19.22 -2.13 3.15
C HIS A 238 18.24 -1.21 3.93
N SER A 239 18.37 -1.11 5.25
CA SER A 239 17.44 -0.42 6.16
C SER A 239 17.04 1.00 5.73
N ILE A 240 17.99 1.80 5.21
CA ILE A 240 17.74 3.16 4.70
C ILE A 240 16.68 3.13 3.58
N SER A 241 16.74 2.14 2.70
CA SER A 241 15.77 2.02 1.61
C SER A 241 14.36 1.72 2.11
N TYR A 242 14.23 1.00 3.23
CA TYR A 242 12.92 0.75 3.85
C TYR A 242 12.34 2.01 4.47
N PHE A 243 13.16 2.78 5.17
CA PHE A 243 12.73 4.05 5.76
C PHE A 243 12.32 5.07 4.70
N ASN A 244 13.04 5.15 3.59
CA ASN A 244 12.65 6.00 2.46
C ASN A 244 11.29 5.60 1.87
N VAL A 245 11.01 4.30 1.74
CA VAL A 245 9.70 3.82 1.26
C VAL A 245 8.60 4.16 2.27
N LEU A 246 8.87 4.01 3.57
CA LEU A 246 7.90 4.36 4.60
C LEU A 246 7.60 5.86 4.58
N GLU A 247 8.60 6.72 4.44
CA GLU A 247 8.41 8.17 4.32
C GLU A 247 7.71 8.56 3.01
N GLU A 248 7.98 7.87 1.90
CA GLU A 248 7.28 8.05 0.61
C GLU A 248 5.78 7.72 0.71
N ILE A 249 5.42 6.70 1.48
CA ILE A 249 4.06 6.14 1.52
C ILE A 249 3.24 6.72 2.68
N ASN A 250 3.84 6.90 3.83
CA ASN A 250 3.20 7.34 5.07
C ASN A 250 4.14 8.29 5.85
N PRO A 251 4.28 9.54 5.37
CA PRO A 251 5.25 10.49 5.88
C PRO A 251 5.00 10.87 7.35
N GLY A 252 6.09 11.19 8.06
CA GLY A 252 6.06 11.66 9.46
C GLY A 252 6.06 10.56 10.52
N LEU A 253 5.97 9.28 10.14
CA LEU A 253 6.00 8.15 11.09
C LEU A 253 7.39 7.84 11.66
N LEU A 254 8.44 8.34 11.01
CA LEU A 254 9.82 8.25 11.49
C LEU A 254 10.20 9.42 12.42
N GLY A 255 9.27 10.37 12.58
CA GLY A 255 9.47 11.64 13.26
C GLY A 255 10.13 12.68 12.38
N ASN A 256 9.89 13.96 12.69
CA ASN A 256 10.55 15.06 11.99
C ASN A 256 12.04 15.09 12.35
N ASP A 257 12.86 14.94 11.32
CA ASP A 257 14.29 15.12 11.39
C ASP A 257 14.68 16.59 11.12
N ASP A 258 14.58 17.44 12.15
CA ASP A 258 15.63 18.44 12.33
C ASP A 258 16.96 17.77 12.77
N ALA A 259 16.96 16.44 12.93
CA ALA A 259 18.08 15.61 13.37
C ALA A 259 18.68 14.68 12.28
N LEU A 260 18.24 14.74 11.01
CA LEU A 260 18.86 13.97 9.90
C LEU A 260 20.31 14.44 9.64
N TYR A 261 20.69 15.60 10.17
CA TYR A 261 22.06 16.04 10.31
C TYR A 261 22.43 15.96 11.79
N GLY A 262 22.83 14.78 12.23
CA GLY A 262 23.38 14.56 13.56
C GLY A 262 24.54 15.51 13.86
N LEU A 263 24.23 16.58 14.58
CA LEU A 263 25.15 17.22 15.49
C LEU A 263 24.59 16.95 16.89
N PRO A 264 25.25 16.09 17.70
CA PRO A 264 24.89 15.93 19.10
C PRO A 264 24.90 17.32 19.76
N GLU A 265 23.88 17.62 20.56
CA GLU A 265 23.80 18.83 21.40
C GLU A 265 25.00 18.97 22.36
N GLU A 266 25.87 17.97 22.44
CA GLU A 266 27.14 18.01 23.19
C GLU A 266 28.22 18.90 22.52
N LEU A 267 28.17 19.15 21.20
CA LEU A 267 29.11 20.06 20.52
C LEU A 267 28.76 21.56 20.67
N ALA A 268 27.53 21.89 21.07
CA ALA A 268 27.09 23.28 21.24
C ALA A 268 27.49 23.90 22.59
N ARG A 269 27.97 23.09 23.55
CA ARG A 269 28.35 23.57 24.90
C ARG A 269 29.83 23.90 25.07
N GLU A 270 30.68 23.64 24.08
CA GLU A 270 32.12 23.95 24.17
C GLU A 270 32.51 25.35 23.64
N ILE A 271 31.55 26.18 23.24
CA ILE A 271 31.79 27.56 22.77
C ILE A 271 31.18 28.61 23.73
N GLN A 272 30.93 28.23 24.99
CA GLN A 272 30.66 29.18 26.09
C GLN A 272 31.64 28.97 27.26
N GLY A 273 32.89 28.64 26.94
CA GLY A 273 34.04 28.97 27.78
C GLY A 273 34.50 30.40 27.49
#